data_AF-A0A2W4MG98-F1
#
_entry.id   AF-A0A2W4MG98-F1
#
_cell.length_a   1.000
_cell.length_b   1.000
_cell.length_c   1.000
_cell.angle_alpha   90.00
_cell.angle_beta   90.00
_cell.angle_gamma   90.00
#
_symmetry.space_group_name_H-M   'P 1'
#
loop_
_entity.id
_entity.type
_entity.pdbx_description
1 polymer ?
#
loop_
_entity_poly.entity_id
_entity_poly.type
_entity_poly.pdbx_seq_one_letter_code
_entity_poly.pdbx_strand_id
1 'polypeptide(L)'
;MLNAGGTASRAPQRADRGSRRRDCTRAGAHANIRTDHHPTGPLAGIPVDTLVTTQWLAANLGATELRVMDASFKMPGITPTAAESYCGRHIPGAVFFDIDRIADRDSHLPHMLPTAETFAREVGALGIGSNHRVVLYDQSGLAGAARAWWMFRVFGHERVAILDGGLRAWLAAGLPVDSTRVTPVPARFA
;
A
#
# COMPACT_ATOMS: atom_id res chain seq x y z
N MET A 1 -49.38 -5.25 48.76
CA MET A 1 -49.21 -5.97 47.48
C MET A 1 -47.94 -5.47 46.81
N LEU A 2 -47.18 -6.40 46.22
CA LEU A 2 -45.80 -6.27 45.73
C LEU A 2 -45.65 -5.61 44.35
N ASN A 3 -44.39 -5.22 44.06
CA ASN A 3 -43.69 -5.09 42.76
C ASN A 3 -43.97 -3.86 41.88
N ALA A 4 -43.04 -3.30 41.10
CA ALA A 4 -41.62 -3.53 40.76
C ALA A 4 -41.07 -2.19 40.19
N GLY A 5 -39.81 -1.76 40.27
CA GLY A 5 -38.57 -2.48 40.02
C GLY A 5 -38.25 -2.51 38.52
N GLY A 6 -37.54 -1.50 37.98
CA GLY A 6 -37.18 -1.47 36.56
C GLY A 6 -36.20 -0.35 36.21
N THR A 7 -34.92 -0.59 36.45
CA THR A 7 -33.79 0.29 36.18
C THR A 7 -33.55 0.46 34.67
N ALA A 8 -33.44 1.71 34.20
CA ALA A 8 -32.99 2.01 32.85
C ALA A 8 -31.49 1.72 32.72
N SER A 9 -31.15 0.57 32.11
CA SER A 9 -29.78 0.19 31.79
C SER A 9 -29.29 1.00 30.58
N ARG A 10 -28.43 1.96 30.82
CA ARG A 10 -27.78 2.80 29.81
C ARG A 10 -26.67 1.96 29.16
N ALA A 11 -26.81 1.68 27.86
CA ALA A 11 -25.81 0.94 27.09
C ALA A 11 -24.44 1.63 27.12
N PRO A 12 -23.32 0.88 27.24
CA PRO A 12 -22.00 1.48 27.30
C PRO A 12 -21.61 2.06 25.93
N GLN A 13 -21.17 3.32 25.93
CA GLN A 13 -20.55 3.97 24.79
C GLN A 13 -19.34 3.15 24.33
N ARG A 14 -19.32 2.79 23.03
CA ARG A 14 -18.16 2.15 22.39
C ARG A 14 -16.97 3.09 22.50
N ALA A 15 -15.97 2.66 23.26
CA ALA A 15 -14.67 3.32 23.32
C ALA A 15 -14.04 3.35 21.93
N ASP A 16 -13.69 4.55 21.49
CA ASP A 16 -12.83 4.84 20.36
C ASP A 16 -11.49 4.10 20.54
N ARG A 17 -11.32 2.99 19.80
CA ARG A 17 -10.03 2.31 19.71
C ARG A 17 -9.21 3.02 18.65
N GLY A 18 -8.58 4.11 19.08
CA GLY A 18 -7.57 4.82 18.31
C GLY A 18 -6.58 3.82 17.69
N SER A 19 -6.52 3.86 16.36
CA SER A 19 -5.51 3.20 15.54
C SER A 19 -4.13 3.64 16.03
N ARG A 20 -3.51 2.83 16.88
CA ARG A 20 -2.12 3.05 17.30
C ARG A 20 -1.26 2.89 16.05
N ARG A 21 -0.50 3.93 15.73
CA ARG A 21 0.51 3.94 14.66
C ARG A 21 1.41 2.71 14.85
N ARG A 22 1.21 1.67 14.04
CA ARG A 22 2.11 0.50 13.98
C ARG A 22 3.13 0.79 12.91
N ASP A 23 4.01 1.74 13.23
CA ASP A 23 5.13 2.11 12.38
C ASP A 23 6.16 0.98 12.43
N CYS A 24 6.74 0.62 11.29
CA CYS A 24 7.82 -0.36 11.25
C CYS A 24 8.98 0.12 12.15
N THR A 25 9.52 -0.75 12.99
CA THR A 25 10.67 -0.43 13.82
C THR A 25 11.94 -0.40 12.96
N ARG A 26 12.85 0.53 13.24
CA ARG A 26 14.09 0.74 12.46
C ARG A 26 15.00 -0.49 12.55
N ALA A 27 15.28 -1.13 11.42
CA ALA A 27 16.41 -2.07 11.25
C ALA A 27 17.44 -1.45 10.28
N GLY A 28 18.74 -1.78 10.41
CA GLY A 28 19.81 -1.46 9.44
C GLY A 28 20.23 -2.72 8.68
N ALA A 29 21.05 -2.74 7.63
CA ALA A 29 21.82 -1.74 6.89
C ALA A 29 22.02 -2.22 5.44
N HIS A 30 22.46 -1.30 4.59
CA HIS A 30 22.59 -1.38 3.13
C HIS A 30 23.60 -2.42 2.60
N ALA A 31 23.31 -2.98 1.42
CA ALA A 31 24.28 -3.61 0.55
C ALA A 31 24.36 -2.84 -0.79
N ASN A 32 25.56 -2.37 -1.14
CA ASN A 32 25.86 -1.72 -2.42
C ASN A 32 26.19 -2.76 -3.49
N ILE A 33 25.70 -2.56 -4.72
CA ILE A 33 26.11 -3.32 -5.89
C ILE A 33 26.76 -2.38 -6.91
N ARG A 34 27.91 -2.82 -7.44
CA ARG A 34 28.63 -2.24 -8.57
C ARG A 34 27.94 -2.64 -9.88
N THR A 35 27.76 -1.67 -10.76
CA THR A 35 27.18 -1.82 -12.10
C THR A 35 28.28 -1.95 -13.16
N ASP A 36 28.16 -2.95 -14.03
CA ASP A 36 28.80 -2.95 -15.34
C ASP A 36 27.72 -2.74 -16.42
N HIS A 37 28.08 -2.00 -17.47
CA HIS A 37 27.23 -1.08 -18.24
C HIS A 37 26.96 -1.55 -19.67
N HIS A 38 25.72 -1.41 -20.18
CA HIS A 38 25.49 -0.68 -21.45
C HIS A 38 24.02 -0.16 -21.57
N PRO A 39 23.77 1.03 -22.17
CA PRO A 39 22.51 1.76 -22.04
C PRO A 39 21.62 1.73 -23.30
N THR A 40 20.30 1.82 -23.11
CA THR A 40 19.35 2.35 -24.13
C THR A 40 18.14 3.04 -23.48
N GLY A 41 18.19 4.37 -23.36
CA GLY A 41 17.03 5.28 -23.36
C GLY A 41 16.09 5.34 -22.12
N PRO A 42 15.52 6.53 -21.80
CA PRO A 42 14.76 6.74 -20.56
C PRO A 42 13.33 6.20 -20.69
N LEU A 43 12.99 5.20 -19.87
CA LEU A 43 11.63 4.91 -19.41
C LEU A 43 10.53 4.78 -20.49
N ALA A 44 10.87 4.32 -21.69
CA ALA A 44 9.88 3.93 -22.69
C ALA A 44 9.19 2.63 -22.25
N GLY A 45 7.89 2.70 -21.97
CA GLY A 45 7.05 1.54 -21.70
C GLY A 45 6.87 1.22 -20.21
N ILE A 46 6.09 2.03 -19.47
CA ILE A 46 4.91 1.36 -18.92
C ILE A 46 3.95 1.38 -20.09
N PRO A 47 3.77 0.27 -20.81
CA PRO A 47 2.76 0.22 -21.84
C PRO A 47 1.41 0.48 -21.16
N VAL A 48 0.34 0.55 -21.92
CA VAL A 48 -1.02 0.37 -21.39
C VAL A 48 -1.23 -0.98 -20.64
N ASP A 49 -0.16 -1.72 -20.36
CA ASP A 49 -0.11 -3.01 -19.70
C ASP A 49 -0.31 -2.81 -18.20
N THR A 50 -1.41 -3.39 -17.74
CA THR A 50 -1.83 -3.41 -16.34
C THR A 50 -0.86 -4.20 -15.44
N LEU A 51 0.06 -4.97 -16.02
CA LEU A 51 1.00 -5.85 -15.31
C LEU A 51 2.46 -5.54 -15.67
N VAL A 52 3.35 -5.59 -14.67
CA VAL A 52 4.83 -5.54 -14.84
C VAL A 52 5.49 -6.78 -14.25
N THR A 53 6.61 -7.21 -14.83
CA THR A 53 7.36 -8.37 -14.33
C THR A 53 8.26 -8.01 -13.14
N THR A 54 8.68 -9.02 -12.39
CA THR A 54 9.65 -8.86 -11.29
C THR A 54 11.01 -8.35 -11.79
N GLN A 55 11.45 -8.78 -12.97
CA GLN A 55 12.70 -8.33 -13.58
C GLN A 55 12.62 -6.86 -14.00
N TRP A 56 11.50 -6.43 -14.59
CA TRP A 56 11.30 -5.03 -14.95
C TRP A 56 11.31 -4.15 -13.70
N LEU A 57 10.58 -4.54 -12.65
CA LEU A 57 10.54 -3.76 -11.42
C LEU A 57 11.94 -3.68 -10.79
N ALA A 58 12.65 -4.81 -10.70
CA ALA A 58 14.02 -4.83 -10.16
C ALA A 58 14.99 -3.92 -10.93
N ALA A 59 14.90 -3.89 -12.26
CA ALA A 59 15.73 -3.03 -13.11
C ALA A 59 15.42 -1.53 -12.97
N ASN A 60 14.22 -1.17 -12.48
CA ASN A 60 13.76 0.21 -12.35
C ASN A 60 13.64 0.68 -10.89
N LEU A 61 13.96 -0.17 -9.91
CA LEU A 61 13.96 0.22 -8.50
C LEU A 61 14.91 1.40 -8.27
N GLY A 62 14.45 2.37 -7.48
CA GLY A 62 15.21 3.59 -7.17
C GLY A 62 15.04 4.73 -8.16
N ALA A 63 14.32 4.53 -9.28
CA ALA A 63 13.97 5.64 -10.17
C ALA A 63 13.12 6.70 -9.44
N THR A 64 13.48 7.98 -9.57
CA THR A 64 12.83 9.09 -8.85
C THR A 64 11.34 9.22 -9.15
N GLU A 65 10.92 8.83 -10.35
CA GLU A 65 9.53 8.88 -10.80
C GLU A 65 8.74 7.61 -10.48
N LEU A 66 9.38 6.52 -10.03
CA LEU A 66 8.72 5.25 -9.72
C LEU A 66 8.38 5.16 -8.23
N ARG A 67 7.16 4.73 -7.93
CA ARG A 67 6.69 4.47 -6.57
C ARG A 67 6.16 3.05 -6.51
N VAL A 68 6.60 2.31 -5.50
CA VAL A 68 6.16 0.94 -5.24
C VAL A 68 5.28 0.97 -4.00
N MET A 69 4.14 0.27 -4.03
CA MET A 69 3.27 0.19 -2.87
C MET A 69 2.87 -1.25 -2.58
N ASP A 70 2.99 -1.64 -1.31
CA ASP A 70 2.38 -2.85 -0.78
C ASP A 70 0.92 -2.54 -0.45
N ALA A 71 0.00 -3.05 -1.24
CA ALA A 71 -1.43 -2.91 -1.05
C ALA A 71 -2.05 -4.17 -0.45
N SER A 72 -1.28 -4.94 0.34
CA SER A 72 -1.77 -6.15 0.97
C SER A 72 -3.00 -5.87 1.84
N PHE A 73 -3.99 -6.75 1.71
CA PHE A 73 -5.16 -6.78 2.56
C PHE A 73 -5.32 -8.19 3.15
N LYS A 74 -5.78 -8.24 4.39
CA LYS A 74 -6.13 -9.47 5.10
C LYS A 74 -7.43 -9.26 5.85
N MET A 75 -8.25 -10.31 5.90
CA MET A 75 -9.49 -10.29 6.67
C MET A 75 -9.23 -9.94 8.15
N PRO A 76 -10.18 -9.24 8.81
CA PRO A 76 -10.10 -9.01 10.25
C PRO A 76 -9.88 -10.31 11.03
N GLY A 77 -8.96 -10.27 12.00
CA GLY A 77 -8.61 -11.44 12.83
C GLY A 77 -7.48 -12.32 12.27
N ILE A 78 -7.00 -12.08 11.05
CA ILE A 78 -5.81 -12.76 10.53
C ILE A 78 -4.53 -12.09 11.01
N THR A 79 -3.66 -12.86 11.68
CA THR A 79 -2.34 -12.43 12.16
C THR A 79 -1.20 -13.16 11.43
N PRO A 80 -0.06 -12.50 11.13
CA PRO A 80 0.15 -11.06 11.26
C PRO A 80 -0.80 -10.30 10.32
N THR A 81 -1.22 -9.10 10.76
CA THR A 81 -2.00 -8.17 9.95
C THR A 81 -1.25 -7.80 8.67
N ALA A 82 -1.92 -7.20 7.69
CA ALA A 82 -1.25 -6.76 6.46
C ALA A 82 -0.11 -5.78 6.75
N ALA A 83 -0.34 -4.80 7.63
CA ALA A 83 0.69 -3.84 8.06
C ALA A 83 1.88 -4.52 8.77
N GLU A 84 1.62 -5.49 9.66
CA GLU A 84 2.69 -6.26 10.31
C GLU A 84 3.47 -7.12 9.31
N SER A 85 2.79 -7.67 8.29
CA SER A 85 3.45 -8.45 7.22
C SER A 85 4.36 -7.55 6.38
N TYR A 86 3.88 -6.36 6.00
CA TYR A 86 4.66 -5.33 5.33
C TYR A 86 5.89 -4.93 6.16
N CYS A 87 5.72 -4.63 7.45
CA CYS A 87 6.86 -4.28 8.30
C CYS A 87 7.85 -5.44 8.52
N GLY A 88 7.39 -6.69 8.47
CA GLY A 88 8.27 -7.84 8.52
C GLY A 88 9.07 -8.02 7.23
N ARG A 89 8.46 -7.73 6.07
CA ARG A 89 9.10 -7.87 4.76
C ARG A 89 8.31 -7.15 3.66
N HIS A 90 8.98 -6.35 2.84
CA HIS A 90 8.44 -5.67 1.67
C HIS A 90 9.48 -5.47 0.57
N ILE A 91 9.07 -5.01 -0.62
CA ILE A 91 9.99 -4.65 -1.71
C ILE A 91 10.74 -3.36 -1.31
N PRO A 92 12.06 -3.23 -1.54
CA PRO A 92 12.83 -2.06 -1.11
C PRO A 92 12.22 -0.73 -1.58
N GLY A 93 12.06 0.21 -0.63
CA GLY A 93 11.47 1.52 -0.89
C GLY A 93 9.94 1.53 -1.06
N ALA A 94 9.26 0.37 -0.98
CA ALA A 94 7.81 0.32 -1.07
C ALA A 94 7.14 0.94 0.17
N VAL A 95 6.07 1.69 -0.05
CA VAL A 95 5.20 2.22 1.03
C VAL A 95 3.98 1.33 1.21
N PHE A 96 3.38 1.32 2.40
CA PHE A 96 2.15 0.57 2.65
C PHE A 96 0.91 1.36 2.23
N PHE A 97 0.11 0.81 1.31
CA PHE A 97 -1.21 1.33 0.94
C PHE A 97 -2.27 0.61 1.78
N ASP A 98 -2.75 1.29 2.81
CA ASP A 98 -3.73 0.74 3.75
C ASP A 98 -5.17 0.96 3.22
N ILE A 99 -5.76 -0.09 2.63
CA ILE A 99 -7.12 -0.05 2.05
C ILE A 99 -8.19 0.26 3.10
N ASP A 100 -7.98 -0.09 4.38
CA ASP A 100 -8.91 0.25 5.46
C ASP A 100 -8.86 1.74 5.79
N ARG A 101 -7.70 2.38 5.63
CA ARG A 101 -7.54 3.82 5.85
C ARG A 101 -7.92 4.66 4.64
N ILE A 102 -7.57 4.20 3.44
CA ILE A 102 -7.84 4.89 2.17
C ILE A 102 -9.21 4.44 1.66
N ALA A 103 -10.23 4.74 2.45
CA ALA A 103 -11.62 4.42 2.20
C ALA A 103 -12.51 5.59 2.63
N ASP A 104 -13.76 5.59 2.19
CA ASP A 104 -14.80 6.39 2.83
C ASP A 104 -15.08 5.80 4.21
N ARG A 105 -14.65 6.53 5.24
CA ARG A 105 -14.77 6.15 6.65
C ARG A 105 -16.05 6.70 7.31
N ASP A 106 -16.81 7.52 6.59
CA ASP A 106 -18.11 8.02 7.05
C ASP A 106 -19.23 7.02 6.69
N SER A 107 -18.97 6.12 5.74
CA SER A 107 -19.87 5.01 5.41
C SER A 107 -19.92 3.94 6.50
N HIS A 108 -21.10 3.31 6.65
CA HIS A 108 -21.30 2.13 7.50
C HIS A 108 -20.83 0.83 6.84
N LEU A 109 -20.48 0.87 5.56
CA LEU A 109 -19.96 -0.26 4.79
C LEU A 109 -18.43 -0.21 4.73
N PRO A 110 -17.73 -1.36 4.79
CA PRO A 110 -16.27 -1.39 4.69
C PRO A 110 -15.80 -1.11 3.26
N HIS A 111 -14.59 -0.56 3.13
CA HIS A 111 -13.87 -0.37 1.86
C HIS A 111 -14.62 0.43 0.79
N MET A 112 -15.56 1.30 1.21
CA MET A 112 -16.23 2.19 0.29
C MET A 112 -15.22 3.16 -0.35
N LEU A 113 -15.46 3.49 -1.61
CA LEU A 113 -14.58 4.40 -2.35
C LEU A 113 -14.55 5.76 -1.64
N PRO A 114 -13.37 6.32 -1.29
CA PRO A 114 -13.26 7.63 -0.65
C PRO A 114 -13.68 8.76 -1.59
N THR A 115 -13.80 9.99 -1.08
CA THR A 115 -13.86 11.17 -1.94
C THR A 115 -12.52 11.38 -2.66
N ALA A 116 -12.54 12.13 -3.77
CA ALA A 116 -11.32 12.49 -4.48
C ALA A 116 -10.33 13.26 -3.60
N GLU A 117 -10.80 14.18 -2.74
CA GLU A 117 -9.92 14.92 -1.82
C GLU A 117 -9.29 14.00 -0.78
N THR A 118 -10.06 13.03 -0.26
CA THR A 118 -9.55 12.07 0.71
C THR A 118 -8.51 11.16 0.07
N PHE A 119 -8.77 10.63 -1.12
CA PHE A 119 -7.79 9.84 -1.86
C PHE A 119 -6.52 10.65 -2.11
N ALA A 120 -6.63 11.84 -2.72
CA ALA A 120 -5.49 12.69 -3.03
C ALA A 120 -4.64 13.02 -1.80
N ARG A 121 -5.29 13.32 -0.66
CA ARG A 121 -4.60 13.58 0.61
C ARG A 121 -3.85 12.35 1.13
N GLU A 122 -4.52 11.20 1.23
CA GLU A 122 -3.88 10.00 1.80
C GLU A 122 -2.77 9.48 0.90
N VAL A 123 -2.98 9.42 -0.42
CA VAL A 123 -1.95 8.93 -1.34
C VAL A 123 -0.81 9.94 -1.52
N GLY A 124 -1.12 11.25 -1.48
CA GLY A 124 -0.11 12.31 -1.44
C GLY A 124 0.79 12.22 -0.20
N ALA A 125 0.23 11.89 0.97
CA ALA A 125 1.00 11.65 2.20
C ALA A 125 1.93 10.42 2.10
N LEU A 126 1.62 9.47 1.20
CA LEU A 126 2.49 8.33 0.86
C LEU A 126 3.56 8.68 -0.18
N GLY A 127 3.69 9.96 -0.57
CA GLY A 127 4.70 10.43 -1.52
C GLY A 127 4.37 10.17 -2.98
N ILE A 128 3.08 9.96 -3.29
CA ILE A 128 2.60 9.80 -4.66
C ILE A 128 2.08 11.13 -5.19
N GLY A 129 2.67 11.63 -6.27
CA GLY A 129 2.21 12.80 -7.00
C GLY A 129 1.71 12.42 -8.38
N SER A 130 1.02 13.35 -9.05
CA SER A 130 0.36 13.07 -10.34
C SER A 130 1.30 12.64 -11.47
N ASN A 131 2.60 12.95 -11.38
CA ASN A 131 3.59 12.57 -12.38
C ASN A 131 4.26 11.23 -12.12
N HIS A 132 4.13 10.67 -10.91
CA HIS A 132 4.76 9.40 -10.58
C HIS A 132 4.13 8.25 -11.38
N ARG A 133 4.92 7.22 -11.58
CA ARG A 133 4.47 5.89 -12.00
C ARG A 133 4.31 5.03 -10.75
N VAL A 134 3.22 4.29 -10.66
CA VAL A 134 2.90 3.48 -9.48
C VAL A 134 2.92 2.00 -9.85
N VAL A 135 3.65 1.19 -9.08
CA VAL A 135 3.58 -0.28 -9.13
C VAL A 135 3.04 -0.80 -7.82
N LEU A 136 1.91 -1.51 -7.91
CA LEU A 136 1.21 -2.08 -6.78
C LEU A 136 1.51 -3.57 -6.68
N TYR A 137 1.64 -4.09 -5.47
CA TYR A 137 1.71 -5.52 -5.24
C TYR A 137 1.02 -5.89 -3.93
N ASP A 138 0.82 -7.18 -3.69
CA ASP A 138 0.42 -7.71 -2.40
C ASP A 138 1.19 -8.99 -2.06
N GLN A 139 1.06 -9.43 -0.81
CA GLN A 139 1.73 -10.61 -0.27
C GLN A 139 0.86 -11.87 -0.26
N SER A 140 -0.45 -11.71 -0.37
CA SER A 140 -1.43 -12.80 -0.16
C SER A 140 -2.32 -13.07 -1.38
N GLY A 141 -1.99 -12.51 -2.55
CA GLY A 141 -2.75 -12.63 -3.79
C GLY A 141 -3.54 -11.37 -4.13
N LEU A 142 -3.90 -11.21 -5.41
CA LEU A 142 -4.28 -9.96 -6.11
C LEU A 142 -5.46 -9.15 -5.56
N ALA A 143 -6.07 -9.51 -4.44
CA ALA A 143 -7.27 -8.83 -3.93
C ALA A 143 -6.99 -7.36 -3.57
N GLY A 144 -5.90 -7.10 -2.87
CA GLY A 144 -5.56 -5.76 -2.40
C GLY A 144 -4.94 -4.89 -3.51
N ALA A 145 -3.98 -5.44 -4.26
CA ALA A 145 -3.33 -4.71 -5.35
C ALA A 145 -4.32 -4.35 -6.46
N ALA A 146 -5.25 -5.24 -6.83
CA ALA A 146 -6.26 -4.94 -7.84
C ALA A 146 -7.23 -3.84 -7.37
N ARG A 147 -7.62 -3.83 -6.09
CA ARG A 147 -8.46 -2.76 -5.52
C ARG A 147 -7.76 -1.41 -5.59
N ALA A 148 -6.50 -1.34 -5.13
CA ALA A 148 -5.71 -0.12 -5.19
C ALA A 148 -5.55 0.35 -6.65
N TRP A 149 -5.22 -0.56 -7.57
CA TRP A 149 -5.07 -0.26 -9.00
C TRP A 149 -6.34 0.38 -9.58
N TRP A 150 -7.50 -0.22 -9.29
CA TRP A 150 -8.78 0.31 -9.72
C TRP A 150 -9.04 1.70 -9.12
N MET A 151 -8.73 1.93 -7.84
CA MET A 151 -8.90 3.24 -7.20
C MET A 151 -8.07 4.32 -7.90
N PHE A 152 -6.78 4.06 -8.17
CA PHE A 152 -5.93 5.00 -8.91
C PHE A 152 -6.54 5.38 -10.26
N ARG A 153 -7.06 4.41 -11.01
CA ARG A 153 -7.70 4.66 -12.31
C ARG A 153 -9.02 5.42 -12.19
N VAL A 154 -9.85 5.12 -11.19
CA VAL A 154 -11.10 5.86 -10.91
C VAL A 154 -10.81 7.33 -10.64
N PHE A 155 -9.70 7.63 -9.98
CA PHE A 155 -9.25 9.00 -9.73
C PHE A 155 -8.33 9.57 -10.83
N GLY A 156 -8.34 8.98 -12.03
CA GLY A 156 -7.68 9.54 -13.22
C GLY A 156 -6.16 9.32 -13.32
N HIS A 157 -5.57 8.49 -12.46
CA HIS A 157 -4.15 8.18 -12.50
C HIS A 157 -3.88 6.90 -13.32
N GLU A 158 -3.57 7.08 -14.60
CA GLU A 158 -3.40 5.97 -15.55
C GLU A 158 -2.03 5.30 -15.48
N ARG A 159 -1.01 5.95 -14.90
CA ARG A 159 0.37 5.44 -14.81
C ARG A 159 0.53 4.46 -13.65
N VAL A 160 -0.37 3.48 -13.57
CA VAL A 160 -0.44 2.49 -12.50
C VAL A 160 -0.47 1.07 -13.07
N ALA A 161 0.39 0.21 -12.55
CA ALA A 161 0.49 -1.20 -12.90
C ALA A 161 0.55 -2.08 -11.65
N ILE A 162 0.31 -3.37 -11.82
CA ILE A 162 0.43 -4.39 -10.76
C ILE A 162 1.66 -5.25 -11.04
N LEU A 163 2.42 -5.60 -10.00
CA LEU A 163 3.50 -6.57 -10.09
C LEU A 163 2.92 -7.97 -10.30
N ASP A 164 3.22 -8.58 -11.45
CA ASP A 164 2.77 -9.92 -11.77
C ASP A 164 3.33 -10.95 -10.77
N GLY A 165 2.44 -11.74 -10.19
CA GLY A 165 2.73 -12.70 -9.12
C GLY A 165 3.06 -12.12 -7.74
N GLY A 166 3.02 -10.79 -7.58
CA GLY A 166 3.18 -10.09 -6.30
C GLY A 166 4.50 -10.38 -5.56
N LEU A 167 4.51 -10.21 -4.23
CA LEU A 167 5.72 -10.46 -3.43
C LEU A 167 6.17 -11.93 -3.51
N ARG A 168 5.25 -12.87 -3.74
CA ARG A 168 5.59 -14.29 -3.86
C ARG A 168 6.49 -14.55 -5.07
N ALA A 169 6.17 -13.99 -6.23
CA ALA A 169 7.02 -14.11 -7.41
C ALA A 169 8.35 -13.35 -7.25
N TRP A 170 8.32 -12.19 -6.59
CA TRP A 170 9.52 -11.44 -6.26
C TRP A 170 10.52 -12.26 -5.44
N LEU A 171 10.03 -12.93 -4.39
CA LEU A 171 10.82 -13.83 -3.55
C LEU A 171 11.32 -15.06 -4.32
N ALA A 172 10.46 -15.66 -5.15
CA ALA A 172 10.84 -16.81 -5.97
C ALA A 172 11.95 -16.47 -6.98
N ALA A 173 12.01 -15.22 -7.43
CA ALA A 173 13.08 -14.71 -8.28
C ALA A 173 14.38 -14.38 -7.51
N GLY A 174 14.44 -14.58 -6.19
CA GLY A 174 15.63 -14.31 -5.37
C GLY A 174 15.96 -12.82 -5.22
N LEU A 175 14.99 -11.94 -5.43
CA LEU A 175 15.18 -10.48 -5.41
C LEU A 175 15.18 -9.92 -3.98
N PRO A 176 15.87 -8.79 -3.73
CA PRO A 176 16.06 -8.24 -2.39
C PRO A 176 14.75 -7.78 -1.76
N VAL A 177 14.66 -7.88 -0.43
CA VAL A 177 13.55 -7.38 0.38
C VAL A 177 14.07 -6.49 1.49
N ASP A 178 13.18 -5.66 2.03
CA ASP A 178 13.43 -4.73 3.11
C ASP A 178 12.43 -4.96 4.25
N SER A 179 12.77 -4.50 5.45
CA SER A 179 11.90 -4.43 6.64
C SER A 179 12.04 -3.08 7.35
N THR A 180 12.85 -2.17 6.81
CA THR A 180 13.04 -0.84 7.34
C THR A 180 11.81 0.03 7.13
N ARG A 181 11.60 0.99 8.03
CA ARG A 181 10.51 1.96 7.88
C ARG A 181 10.82 2.91 6.72
N VAL A 182 9.98 2.89 5.70
CA VAL A 182 9.97 3.92 4.65
C VAL A 182 9.25 5.17 5.16
N THR A 183 9.91 6.33 5.07
CA THR A 183 9.31 7.64 5.38
C THR A 183 9.23 8.45 4.08
N PRO A 184 8.09 8.42 3.37
CA PRO A 184 7.96 9.14 2.11
C PRO A 184 7.93 10.65 2.34
N VAL A 185 8.51 11.40 1.41
CA VAL A 185 8.31 12.85 1.33
C VAL A 185 6.93 13.08 0.70
N PRO A 186 6.00 13.79 1.37
CA PRO A 186 4.69 14.05 0.82
C PRO A 186 4.75 14.72 -0.55
N ALA A 187 3.84 14.32 -1.44
CA ALA A 187 3.71 14.85 -2.78
C ALA A 187 2.27 15.30 -3.04
N ARG A 188 2.08 16.11 -4.09
CA ARG A 188 0.75 16.56 -4.51
C ARG A 188 0.16 15.59 -5.51
N PHE A 189 -0.90 14.90 -5.09
CA PHE A 189 -1.81 14.19 -5.98
C PHE A 189 -2.95 15.14 -6.34
N ALA A 190 -3.21 15.27 -7.64
CA ALA A 190 -4.18 16.17 -8.25
C ALA A 190 -5.01 15.40 -9.26
#